data_AF-A0A3P7SN72-F1
#
_entry.id   AF-A0A3P7SN72-F1
#
_cell.length_a   1.000
_cell.length_b   1.000
_cell.length_c   1.000
_cell.angle_alpha   90.00
_cell.angle_beta   90.00
_cell.angle_gamma   90.00
#
_symmetry.space_group_name_H-M   'P 1'
#
loop_
_entity.id
_entity.type
_entity.pdbx_description
1 polymer ?
#
loop_
_entity_poly.entity_id
_entity_poly.type
_entity_poly.pdbx_seq_one_letter_code
_entity_poly.pdbx_strand_id
1 'polypeptide(L)'
;MGRSVVINKTTPAAETGGYYCDVCDCVVKDSINFLDHINGKNHQRNMGMSMKVKRSTLDDVKERFKLKLAEKEYEKKQKNMEEILGDVYEEEAKMNDYKKEKKAEQRKRKLIESLPEEEELDPELKAMMGFGGFGTSKKK
;
A
#
# COMPACT_ATOMS: atom_id res chain seq x y z
N MET A 1 10.69 16.19 6.90
CA MET A 1 11.64 15.52 7.82
C MET A 1 12.16 16.55 8.80
N GLY A 2 12.23 16.22 10.09
CA GLY A 2 12.84 17.08 11.12
C GLY A 2 11.85 17.74 12.07
N ARG A 3 11.29 16.97 13.02
CA ARG A 3 10.79 17.55 14.29
C ARG A 3 11.95 17.46 15.28
N SER A 4 12.61 18.57 15.58
CA SER A 4 13.62 18.64 16.63
C SER A 4 12.94 18.72 17.99
N VAL A 5 13.00 17.63 18.76
CA VAL A 5 12.53 17.61 20.14
C VAL A 5 13.74 17.84 21.04
N VAL A 6 13.65 18.83 21.94
CA VAL A 6 14.70 19.15 22.90
C VAL A 6 14.60 18.16 24.06
N ILE A 7 15.58 17.27 24.17
CA ILE A 7 15.65 16.24 25.21
C ILE A 7 16.32 16.83 26.44
N ASN A 8 15.58 16.91 27.56
CA ASN A 8 16.10 17.36 28.87
C ASN A 8 16.49 16.15 29.73
N LYS A 9 17.28 16.34 30.79
CA LYS A 9 17.73 15.24 31.69
C LYS A 9 16.59 14.51 32.44
N THR A 10 15.37 15.02 32.36
CA THR A 10 14.16 14.52 33.05
C THR A 10 13.10 13.92 32.12
N THR A 11 13.33 13.88 30.80
CA THR A 11 12.39 13.21 29.88
C THR A 11 12.48 11.69 30.04
N PRO A 12 11.34 10.96 30.01
CA PRO A 12 11.36 9.51 30.11
C PRO A 12 12.27 8.92 29.02
N ALA A 13 12.98 7.84 29.37
CA ALA A 13 13.91 7.14 28.48
C ALA A 13 13.29 6.78 27.12
N ALA A 14 11.97 6.55 27.08
CA ALA A 14 11.20 6.29 25.86
C ALA A 14 11.06 7.49 24.89
N GLU A 15 11.17 8.73 25.38
CA GLU A 15 11.10 9.96 24.56
C GLU A 15 12.47 10.54 24.24
N THR A 16 13.53 9.97 24.82
CA THR A 16 14.91 10.34 24.50
C THR A 16 15.29 9.64 23.20
N GLY A 17 15.61 10.41 22.16
CA GLY A 17 15.92 9.89 20.83
C GLY A 17 16.85 8.67 20.84
N GLY A 18 16.32 7.54 20.39
CA GLY A 18 16.96 6.22 20.40
C GLY A 18 15.93 5.09 20.32
N TYR A 19 16.41 3.85 20.27
CA TYR A 19 15.62 2.63 20.41
C TYR A 19 15.50 2.27 21.90
N TYR A 20 14.27 2.16 22.41
CA TYR A 20 14.00 1.78 23.79
C TYR A 20 13.72 0.28 23.91
N CYS A 21 14.24 -0.37 24.95
CA CYS A 21 13.97 -1.77 25.26
C CYS A 21 13.18 -1.88 26.58
N ASP A 22 11.96 -2.41 26.51
CA ASP A 22 11.05 -2.54 27.67
C ASP A 22 11.51 -3.56 28.72
N VAL A 23 12.32 -4.54 28.32
CA VAL A 23 12.74 -5.64 29.21
C VAL A 23 13.96 -5.27 30.06
N CYS A 24 14.75 -4.31 29.58
CA CYS A 24 16.02 -3.92 30.19
C CYS A 24 16.06 -2.44 30.60
N ASP A 25 14.97 -1.70 30.39
CA ASP A 25 14.82 -0.26 30.65
C ASP A 25 16.03 0.58 30.19
N CYS A 26 16.54 0.27 29.00
CA CYS A 26 17.71 0.94 28.43
C CYS A 26 17.42 1.59 27.08
N VAL A 27 18.00 2.78 26.86
CA VAL A 27 17.97 3.50 25.59
C VAL A 27 19.23 3.19 24.80
N VAL A 28 19.07 2.61 23.62
CA VAL A 28 20.16 2.31 22.70
C VAL A 28 20.09 3.28 21.52
N LYS A 29 21.21 3.94 21.18
CA LYS A 29 21.22 5.01 20.17
C LYS A 29 21.22 4.49 18.72
N ASP A 30 21.74 3.30 18.48
CA ASP A 30 21.93 2.71 17.15
C ASP A 30 21.06 1.47 16.93
N SER A 31 20.59 1.26 15.70
CA SER A 31 19.75 0.11 15.33
C SER A 31 20.48 -1.24 15.45
N ILE A 32 21.77 -1.27 15.10
CA ILE A 32 22.60 -2.48 15.18
C ILE A 32 22.77 -2.90 16.63
N ASN A 33 23.10 -1.94 17.51
CA ASN A 33 23.26 -2.20 18.93
C ASN A 33 21.92 -2.59 19.60
N PHE A 34 20.78 -2.11 19.08
CA PHE A 34 19.46 -2.54 19.56
C PHE A 34 19.16 -4.01 19.22
N LEU A 35 19.51 -4.46 18.01
CA LEU A 35 19.40 -5.87 17.62
C LEU A 35 20.34 -6.75 18.45
N ASP A 36 21.57 -6.31 18.71
CA ASP A 36 22.52 -7.03 19.56
C ASP A 36 22.10 -7.04 21.03
N HIS A 37 21.39 -5.99 21.49
CA HIS A 37 20.81 -5.94 22.81
C HIS A 37 19.68 -6.97 22.99
N ILE A 38 18.74 -7.04 22.04
CA ILE A 38 17.64 -8.02 22.07
C ILE A 38 18.18 -9.44 21.99
N ASN A 39 19.17 -9.68 21.12
CA ASN A 39 19.83 -10.98 21.02
C ASN A 39 20.84 -11.23 22.16
N GLY A 40 21.02 -10.26 23.05
CA GLY A 40 21.95 -10.32 24.16
C GLY A 40 21.54 -11.33 25.22
N LYS A 41 22.54 -11.97 25.84
CA LYS A 41 22.31 -12.99 26.89
C LYS A 41 21.56 -12.46 28.11
N ASN A 42 21.60 -11.15 28.39
CA ASN A 42 20.92 -10.54 29.54
C ASN A 42 19.44 -10.27 29.23
N HIS A 43 19.14 -9.72 28.05
CA HIS A 43 17.78 -9.52 27.58
C HIS A 43 17.02 -10.85 27.46
N GLN A 44 17.65 -11.86 26.83
CA GLN A 44 17.03 -13.17 26.69
C GLN A 44 16.80 -13.89 28.04
N ARG A 45 17.72 -13.69 29.02
CA ARG A 45 17.57 -14.23 30.38
C ARG A 45 16.37 -13.60 31.09
N ASN A 46 16.20 -12.29 30.97
CA ASN A 46 15.05 -11.58 31.56
C ASN A 46 13.73 -11.99 30.90
N MET A 47 13.73 -12.28 29.59
CA MET A 47 12.57 -12.88 28.89
C MET A 47 12.33 -14.35 29.24
N GLY A 48 13.14 -14.97 30.11
CA GLY A 48 12.99 -16.38 30.50
C GLY A 48 13.27 -17.38 29.39
N MET A 49 13.81 -16.91 28.25
CA MET A 49 14.16 -17.77 27.13
C MET A 49 15.62 -18.21 27.27
N SER A 50 15.86 -19.51 27.19
CA SER A 50 17.22 -20.04 27.14
C SER A 50 17.60 -20.22 25.68
N MET A 51 18.67 -19.55 25.21
CA MET A 51 19.27 -19.79 23.87
C MET A 51 19.91 -21.20 23.72
N LYS A 52 19.59 -22.15 24.59
CA LYS A 52 20.02 -23.54 24.46
C LYS A 52 19.13 -24.24 23.43
N VAL A 53 19.57 -24.19 22.17
CA VAL A 53 18.96 -24.98 21.10
C VAL A 53 19.26 -26.46 21.35
N LYS A 54 18.22 -27.29 21.45
CA LYS A 54 18.36 -28.76 21.50
C LYS A 54 18.85 -29.25 20.14
N ARG A 55 19.69 -30.29 20.11
CA ARG A 55 20.08 -30.94 18.85
C ARG A 55 18.84 -31.60 18.24
N SER A 56 18.53 -31.23 17.01
CA SER A 56 17.39 -31.78 16.26
C SER A 56 17.59 -33.26 15.96
N THR A 57 16.54 -34.04 16.12
CA THR A 57 16.47 -35.45 15.68
C THR A 57 15.95 -35.55 14.25
N LEU A 58 15.99 -36.75 13.66
CA LEU A 58 15.48 -36.98 12.29
C LEU A 58 13.98 -36.69 12.15
N ASP A 59 13.20 -36.93 13.20
CA ASP A 59 11.76 -36.71 13.17
C ASP A 59 11.41 -35.22 13.27
N ASP A 60 12.14 -34.45 14.09
CA ASP A 60 12.00 -32.98 14.14
C ASP A 60 12.24 -32.33 12.77
N VAL A 61 13.18 -32.88 12.01
CA VAL A 61 13.51 -32.37 10.67
C VAL A 61 12.39 -32.68 9.68
N LYS A 62 11.83 -33.90 9.69
CA LYS A 62 10.69 -34.26 8.84
C LYS A 62 9.46 -33.40 9.13
N GLU A 63 9.17 -33.12 10.40
CA GLU A 63 8.05 -32.27 10.79
C GLU A 63 8.26 -30.82 10.32
N ARG A 64 9.46 -30.25 10.50
CA ARG A 64 9.79 -28.92 9.97
C ARG A 64 9.67 -28.85 8.45
N PHE A 65 10.08 -29.89 7.73
CA PHE A 65 9.92 -29.93 6.27
C PHE A 65 8.46 -29.94 5.85
N LYS A 66 7.59 -30.69 6.53
CA LYS A 66 6.14 -30.68 6.26
C LYS A 66 5.54 -29.28 6.49
N LEU A 67 5.88 -28.64 7.60
CA LEU A 67 5.41 -27.29 7.91
C LEU A 67 5.87 -26.25 6.88
N LYS A 68 7.16 -26.26 6.54
CA LYS A 68 7.71 -25.33 5.52
C LYS A 68 7.15 -25.58 4.13
N LEU A 69 6.86 -26.83 3.77
CA LEU A 69 6.25 -27.15 2.49
C LEU A 69 4.82 -26.58 2.42
N ALA A 70 4.04 -26.76 3.49
CA ALA A 70 2.69 -26.20 3.59
C ALA A 70 2.68 -24.65 3.55
N GLU A 71 3.61 -24.00 4.26
CA GLU A 71 3.78 -22.54 4.22
C GLU A 71 4.14 -22.06 2.81
N LYS A 72 5.07 -22.74 2.13
CA LYS A 72 5.44 -22.43 0.75
C LYS A 72 4.29 -22.64 -0.23
N GLU A 73 3.45 -23.64 -0.03
CA GLU A 73 2.24 -23.83 -0.83
C GLU A 73 1.21 -22.71 -0.60
N TYR A 74 1.06 -22.25 0.64
CA TYR A 74 0.20 -21.11 0.95
C TYR A 74 0.72 -19.83 0.31
N GLU A 75 2.03 -19.54 0.42
CA GLU A 75 2.65 -18.40 -0.26
C GLU A 75 2.50 -18.46 -1.77
N LYS A 76 2.66 -19.64 -2.39
CA LYS A 76 2.41 -19.82 -3.82
C LYS A 76 0.96 -19.56 -4.18
N LYS A 77 0.00 -20.04 -3.39
CA LYS A 77 -1.43 -19.74 -3.60
C LYS A 77 -1.69 -18.24 -3.48
N GLN A 78 -1.12 -17.57 -2.48
CA GLN A 78 -1.24 -16.11 -2.33
C GLN A 78 -0.66 -15.36 -3.53
N LYS A 79 0.54 -15.74 -3.99
CA LYS A 79 1.15 -15.17 -5.20
C LYS A 79 0.33 -15.42 -6.45
N ASN A 80 -0.21 -16.62 -6.62
CA ASN A 80 -1.09 -16.92 -7.74
C ASN A 80 -2.41 -16.12 -7.67
N MET A 81 -2.96 -15.89 -6.47
CA MET A 81 -4.15 -15.03 -6.32
C MET A 81 -3.83 -13.56 -6.63
N GLU A 82 -2.66 -13.08 -6.22
CA GLU A 82 -2.19 -11.73 -6.51
C GLU A 82 -1.92 -11.51 -8.00
N GLU A 83 -1.34 -12.51 -8.69
CA GLU A 83 -1.13 -12.50 -10.13
C GLU A 83 -2.47 -12.48 -10.89
N ILE A 84 -3.43 -13.31 -10.48
CA ILE A 84 -4.80 -13.30 -11.04
C ILE A 84 -5.49 -11.94 -10.82
N LEU A 85 -5.31 -11.31 -9.65
CA LEU A 85 -5.85 -9.97 -9.38
C LEU A 85 -5.17 -8.89 -10.21
N GLY A 86 -3.85 -9.02 -10.44
CA GLY A 86 -3.08 -8.15 -11.31
C GLY A 86 -3.58 -8.20 -12.75
N ASP A 87 -3.79 -9.40 -13.29
CA ASP A 87 -4.30 -9.61 -14.65
C ASP A 87 -5.70 -9.01 -14.84
N VAL A 88 -6.58 -9.18 -13.85
CA VAL A 88 -7.93 -8.57 -13.87
C VAL A 88 -7.84 -7.04 -13.87
N TYR A 89 -6.96 -6.46 -13.06
CA TYR A 89 -6.77 -5.02 -13.02
C TYR A 89 -6.19 -4.46 -14.33
N GLU A 90 -5.25 -5.16 -14.96
CA GLU A 90 -4.71 -4.79 -16.27
C GLU A 90 -5.77 -4.86 -17.37
N GLU A 91 -6.59 -5.92 -17.40
CA GLU A 91 -7.68 -6.05 -18.35
C GLU A 91 -8.76 -4.97 -18.14
N GLU A 92 -9.11 -4.64 -16.89
CA GLU A 92 -10.01 -3.52 -16.59
C GLU A 92 -9.44 -2.16 -17.02
N ALA A 93 -8.13 -1.95 -16.85
CA ALA A 93 -7.45 -0.74 -17.30
C ALA A 93 -7.48 -0.61 -18.84
N LYS A 94 -7.12 -1.66 -19.57
CA LYS A 94 -7.20 -1.70 -21.04
C LYS A 94 -8.63 -1.49 -21.54
N MET A 95 -9.61 -2.11 -20.90
CA MET A 95 -11.02 -1.92 -21.25
C MET A 95 -11.51 -0.51 -20.96
N ASN A 96 -11.03 0.12 -19.89
CA ASN A 96 -11.34 1.52 -19.59
C ASN A 96 -10.68 2.48 -20.57
N ASP A 97 -9.45 2.24 -20.99
CA ASP A 97 -8.76 3.08 -21.97
C ASP A 97 -9.37 2.92 -23.36
N TYR A 98 -9.71 1.70 -23.79
CA TYR A 98 -10.48 1.47 -25.02
C TYR A 98 -11.87 2.15 -24.98
N LYS A 99 -12.56 2.14 -23.83
CA LYS A 99 -13.81 2.88 -23.64
C LYS A 99 -13.60 4.39 -23.71
N LYS A 100 -12.50 4.93 -23.18
CA LYS A 100 -12.16 6.37 -23.26
C LYS A 100 -11.81 6.76 -24.70
N GLU A 101 -11.02 5.97 -25.41
CA GLU A 101 -10.66 6.19 -26.80
C GLU A 101 -11.88 6.13 -27.72
N LYS A 102 -12.75 5.12 -27.57
CA LYS A 102 -14.02 5.07 -28.30
C LYS A 102 -14.91 6.28 -28.02
N LYS A 103 -14.99 6.73 -26.76
CA LYS A 103 -15.73 7.96 -26.41
C LYS A 103 -15.08 9.20 -27.02
N ALA A 104 -13.76 9.28 -27.06
CA ALA A 104 -13.03 10.40 -27.67
C ALA A 104 -13.17 10.39 -29.20
N GLU A 105 -13.12 9.23 -29.85
CA GLU A 105 -13.32 9.08 -31.28
C GLU A 105 -14.77 9.37 -31.68
N GLN A 106 -15.75 8.90 -30.92
CA GLN A 106 -17.16 9.28 -31.12
C GLN A 106 -17.37 10.79 -30.95
N ARG A 107 -16.70 11.43 -29.99
CA ARG A 107 -16.71 12.90 -29.85
C ARG A 107 -16.07 13.60 -31.04
N LYS A 108 -14.94 13.10 -31.55
CA LYS A 108 -14.26 13.64 -32.75
C LYS A 108 -15.10 13.45 -34.01
N ARG A 109 -15.70 12.27 -34.21
CA ARG A 109 -16.60 11.99 -35.34
C ARG A 109 -17.83 12.89 -35.30
N LYS A 110 -18.47 13.05 -34.13
CA LYS A 110 -19.57 14.01 -33.94
C LYS A 110 -19.16 15.45 -34.21
N LEU A 111 -17.92 15.83 -33.88
CA LEU A 111 -17.38 17.17 -34.17
C LEU A 111 -17.12 17.39 -35.67
N ILE A 112 -16.71 16.34 -36.40
CA ILE A 112 -16.46 16.38 -37.85
C ILE A 112 -17.78 16.27 -38.64
N GLU A 113 -18.74 15.48 -38.16
CA GLU A 113 -20.10 15.34 -38.70
C GLU A 113 -20.98 16.56 -38.39
N SER A 114 -20.67 17.33 -37.33
CA SER A 114 -21.22 18.67 -37.13
C SER A 114 -20.54 19.74 -38.00
N LEU A 115 -19.74 19.35 -38.99
CA LEU A 115 -18.98 20.23 -39.86
C LEU A 115 -19.26 20.14 -41.39
N PRO A 116 -20.50 19.84 -41.87
CA PRO A 116 -20.94 20.33 -43.17
C PRO A 116 -21.74 21.64 -43.02
N GLU A 117 -21.38 22.60 -43.86
CA GLU A 117 -22.12 23.78 -44.34
C GLU A 117 -23.23 24.37 -43.46
N GLU A 118 -22.97 25.62 -43.05
CA GLU A 118 -23.92 26.72 -42.86
C GLU A 118 -25.42 26.35 -42.77
N GLU A 119 -25.95 26.47 -41.54
CA GLU A 119 -27.26 27.03 -41.15
C GLU A 119 -27.98 26.20 -40.05
N GLU A 120 -28.10 26.83 -38.87
CA GLU A 120 -29.10 26.56 -37.81
C GLU A 120 -29.04 25.22 -37.02
N LEU A 121 -28.09 25.11 -36.09
CA LEU A 121 -28.25 24.21 -34.93
C LEU A 121 -29.01 24.92 -33.80
N ASP A 122 -30.27 24.51 -33.62
CA ASP A 122 -31.26 25.07 -32.70
C ASP A 122 -30.77 25.13 -31.22
N PRO A 123 -31.00 26.24 -30.48
CA PRO A 123 -30.58 26.40 -29.08
C PRO A 123 -31.11 25.32 -28.13
N GLU A 124 -32.24 24.71 -28.48
CA GLU A 124 -32.91 23.67 -27.70
C GLU A 124 -32.15 22.32 -27.76
N LEU A 125 -31.57 21.97 -28.91
CA LEU A 125 -30.79 20.74 -29.09
C LEU A 125 -29.47 20.79 -28.29
N LYS A 126 -28.91 21.99 -28.13
CA LYS A 126 -27.70 22.26 -27.32
C LYS A 126 -27.97 22.18 -25.81
N ALA A 127 -29.18 22.53 -25.38
CA ALA A 127 -29.64 22.35 -24.00
C ALA A 127 -29.89 20.86 -23.69
N MET A 128 -30.43 20.10 -24.65
CA MET A 128 -30.67 18.66 -24.50
C MET A 128 -29.38 17.83 -24.45
N MET A 129 -28.29 18.29 -25.09
CA MET A 129 -26.96 17.66 -25.03
C MET A 129 -26.09 18.13 -23.83
N GLY A 130 -26.67 18.84 -22.85
CA GLY A 130 -26.02 19.15 -21.58
C GLY A 130 -24.89 20.19 -21.66
N PHE A 131 -24.81 20.95 -22.76
CA PHE A 131 -23.79 21.98 -22.96
C PHE A 131 -24.23 23.40 -22.54
N GLY A 132 -25.46 23.55 -22.03
CA GLY A 132 -26.03 24.83 -21.62
C GLY A 132 -26.23 24.95 -20.11
N GLY A 133 -25.30 25.64 -19.44
CA GLY A 133 -25.62 26.47 -18.27
C GLY A 133 -25.65 25.78 -16.90
N PHE A 134 -24.48 25.52 -16.33
CA PHE A 134 -24.35 25.31 -14.88
C PHE A 134 -24.41 26.67 -14.15
N GLY A 135 -25.63 27.06 -13.72
CA GLY A 135 -25.88 27.91 -12.55
C GLY A 135 -25.58 29.41 -12.64
N THR A 136 -26.57 30.22 -13.04
CA THR A 136 -26.72 31.60 -12.54
C THR A 136 -28.10 31.80 -11.94
N SER A 137 -28.30 31.27 -10.73
CA SER A 137 -29.38 31.76 -9.87
C SER A 137 -28.86 32.98 -9.11
N LYS A 138 -29.41 34.17 -9.37
CA LYS A 138 -30.25 34.95 -8.44
C LYS A 138 -30.21 36.46 -8.72
N LYS A 139 -31.39 36.94 -9.10
CA LYS A 139 -31.89 38.32 -9.28
C LYS A 139 -31.30 39.38 -8.35
N LYS A 140 -31.00 40.55 -8.94
CA LYS A 140 -31.57 41.83 -8.53
C LYS A 140 -31.75 42.72 -9.76
#